data_AF-A0A6J8CW02-F1
#
_entry.id   AF-A0A6J8CW02-F1
#
_cell.length_a   1.000
_cell.length_b   1.000
_cell.length_c   1.000
_cell.angle_alpha   90.00
_cell.angle_beta   90.00
_cell.angle_gamma   90.00
#
_symmetry.space_group_name_H-M   'P 1'
#
loop_
_entity.id
_entity.type
_entity.pdbx_description
1 polymer ?
#
loop_
_entity_poly.entity_id
_entity_poly.type
_entity_poly.pdbx_seq_one_letter_code
_entity_poly.pdbx_strand_id
1 'polypeptide(L)'
;MDFKGILPDESLSCFIDRVVNPDTDYLTQCGQTIDEVAEILKSRQFKYKVMRTIKGGSIGKGTAVRGLSDVDLIFPLYDITTVETLKQKMDEIKDAIHSLLISRFTVTRSPEFTTWAYKATILVNGSSQEVDIMPILNITNDPSNLTDEEIKMIHTKMRREAGSTEKGYYNRCLRPLQKEFIGKHPEKIKRVIRLIKYWIKTKNHSIIKSIAVELLVIRAWEDLGKPHPGVAEEVISKLVFDKLRNFGNIRLSWTNYYIPTEYPMPSKPYILDPVDPYNNVISEITNHYCQDSHVPPADREVMQKVSKLQSDAERAFKGFE
;
A
#
# COMPACT_ATOMS: atom_id res chain seq x y z
N MET A 1 20.78 13.16 11.78
CA MET A 1 19.52 12.53 11.31
C MET A 1 19.04 11.46 12.30
N ASP A 2 17.73 11.34 12.56
CA ASP A 2 17.14 10.38 13.54
C ASP A 2 16.66 9.07 12.87
N PHE A 3 17.59 8.27 12.33
CA PHE A 3 17.31 6.96 11.74
C PHE A 3 18.01 5.84 12.50
N LYS A 4 17.30 4.74 12.78
CA LYS A 4 17.91 3.57 13.41
C LYS A 4 18.93 2.92 12.45
N GLY A 5 20.16 2.69 12.90
CA GLY A 5 21.19 1.97 12.13
C GLY A 5 22.00 2.83 11.15
N ILE A 6 21.80 4.14 11.11
CA ILE A 6 22.71 5.08 10.44
C ILE A 6 24.02 5.17 11.22
N LEU A 7 25.15 5.13 10.53
CA LEU A 7 26.49 5.21 11.15
C LEU A 7 26.90 6.68 11.34
N PRO A 8 27.86 6.97 12.25
CA PRO A 8 28.48 8.30 12.34
C PRO A 8 29.07 8.71 10.98
N ASP A 9 28.85 9.96 10.58
CA ASP A 9 29.33 10.57 9.32
C ASP A 9 28.84 9.91 8.01
N GLU A 10 27.92 8.94 8.10
CA GLU A 10 27.31 8.31 6.92
C GLU A 10 26.31 9.25 6.25
N SER A 11 26.49 9.47 4.93
CA SER A 11 25.50 10.20 4.14
C SER A 11 24.16 9.47 4.12
N LEU A 12 23.04 10.21 3.97
CA LEU A 12 21.73 9.59 3.91
C LEU A 12 21.62 8.58 2.76
N SER A 13 22.20 8.90 1.61
CA SER A 13 22.16 8.03 0.44
C SER A 13 22.88 6.70 0.69
N CYS A 14 24.06 6.72 1.33
CA CYS A 14 24.78 5.51 1.73
C CYS A 14 23.97 4.65 2.71
N PHE A 15 23.34 5.29 3.71
CA PHE A 15 22.46 4.60 4.64
C PHE A 15 21.26 3.96 3.94
N ILE A 16 20.62 4.68 3.01
CA ILE A 16 19.50 4.16 2.22
C ILE A 16 19.94 2.90 1.47
N ASP A 17 21.08 2.93 0.78
CA ASP A 17 21.56 1.78 0.01
C ASP A 17 21.90 0.57 0.87
N ARG A 18 22.57 0.81 2.00
CA ARG A 18 23.05 -0.27 2.88
C ARG A 18 21.93 -0.92 3.68
N VAL A 19 20.99 -0.13 4.21
CA VAL A 19 20.02 -0.59 5.23
C VAL A 19 18.60 -0.67 4.70
N VAL A 20 18.20 0.27 3.87
CA VAL A 20 16.77 0.50 3.56
C VAL A 20 16.37 -0.15 2.23
N ASN A 21 17.17 0.08 1.18
CA ASN A 21 16.89 -0.42 -0.15
C ASN A 21 17.01 -1.94 -0.19
N PRO A 22 16.06 -2.63 -0.84
CA PRO A 22 16.19 -4.05 -1.11
C PRO A 22 17.41 -4.30 -2.01
N ASP A 23 18.18 -5.33 -1.69
CA ASP A 23 19.27 -5.78 -2.57
C ASP A 23 18.73 -6.60 -3.76
N THR A 24 19.59 -6.81 -4.74
CA THR A 24 19.27 -7.53 -5.97
C THR A 24 18.85 -8.97 -5.71
N ASP A 25 19.45 -9.63 -4.72
CA ASP A 25 19.15 -11.02 -4.38
C ASP A 25 17.73 -11.13 -3.80
N TYR A 26 17.38 -10.27 -2.86
CA TYR A 26 16.03 -10.20 -2.30
C TYR A 26 14.98 -9.90 -3.37
N LEU A 27 15.23 -8.93 -4.26
CA LEU A 27 14.30 -8.61 -5.35
C LEU A 27 14.15 -9.77 -6.34
N THR A 28 15.24 -10.44 -6.69
CA THR A 28 15.24 -11.63 -7.56
C THR A 28 14.40 -12.73 -6.93
N GLN A 29 14.59 -13.02 -5.65
CA GLN A 29 13.84 -14.04 -4.93
C GLN A 29 12.34 -13.71 -4.83
N CYS A 30 11.99 -12.47 -4.52
CA CYS A 30 10.61 -12.00 -4.56
C CYS A 30 9.99 -12.15 -5.95
N GLY A 31 10.74 -11.81 -7.01
CA GLY A 31 10.32 -11.99 -8.40
C GLY A 31 10.05 -13.45 -8.74
N GLN A 32 10.98 -14.35 -8.42
CA GLN A 32 10.81 -15.79 -8.61
C GLN A 32 9.59 -16.34 -7.85
N THR A 33 9.38 -15.90 -6.61
CA THR A 33 8.19 -16.28 -5.83
C THR A 33 6.90 -15.84 -6.52
N ILE A 34 6.86 -14.61 -7.02
CA ILE A 34 5.72 -14.08 -7.79
C ILE A 34 5.46 -14.93 -9.04
N ASP A 35 6.53 -15.24 -9.78
CA ASP A 35 6.43 -15.97 -11.05
C ASP A 35 5.94 -17.41 -10.81
N GLU A 36 6.53 -18.14 -9.85
CA GLU A 36 6.11 -19.51 -9.54
C GLU A 36 4.66 -19.57 -9.01
N VAL A 37 4.26 -18.64 -8.14
CA VAL A 37 2.87 -18.56 -7.65
C VAL A 37 1.91 -18.18 -8.79
N ALA A 38 2.32 -17.27 -9.67
CA ALA A 38 1.51 -16.90 -10.83
C ALA A 38 1.34 -18.05 -11.83
N GLU A 39 2.38 -18.85 -12.04
CA GLU A 39 2.34 -20.02 -12.93
C GLU A 39 1.36 -21.07 -12.44
N ILE A 40 1.40 -21.43 -11.14
CA ILE A 40 0.45 -22.41 -10.60
C ILE A 40 -0.99 -21.90 -10.70
N LEU A 41 -1.24 -20.62 -10.40
CA LEU A 41 -2.58 -20.03 -10.46
C LEU A 41 -3.14 -19.99 -11.89
N LYS A 42 -2.27 -19.93 -12.91
CA LYS A 42 -2.66 -20.00 -14.33
C LYS A 42 -2.74 -21.43 -14.86
N SER A 43 -2.32 -22.42 -14.06
CA SER A 43 -2.30 -23.82 -14.48
C SER A 43 -3.71 -24.42 -14.53
N ARG A 44 -3.85 -25.55 -15.22
CA ARG A 44 -5.12 -26.31 -15.28
C ARG A 44 -5.52 -26.95 -13.94
N GLN A 45 -4.61 -26.97 -12.95
CA GLN A 45 -4.91 -27.52 -11.61
C GLN A 45 -5.74 -26.53 -10.80
N PHE A 46 -5.64 -25.23 -11.07
CA PHE A 46 -6.49 -24.25 -10.41
C PHE A 46 -7.89 -24.28 -11.02
N LYS A 47 -8.90 -24.51 -10.18
CA LYS A 47 -10.30 -24.67 -10.61
C LYS A 47 -10.85 -23.44 -11.34
N TYR A 48 -10.28 -22.26 -11.10
CA TYR A 48 -10.75 -21.01 -11.69
C TYR A 48 -9.81 -20.54 -12.79
N LYS A 49 -10.37 -20.02 -13.88
CA LYS A 49 -9.57 -19.43 -14.94
C LYS A 49 -9.08 -18.04 -14.54
N VAL A 50 -7.77 -17.90 -14.38
CA VAL A 50 -7.10 -16.62 -14.10
C VAL A 50 -6.83 -15.89 -15.41
N MET A 51 -7.31 -14.65 -15.52
CA MET A 51 -7.10 -13.82 -16.72
C MET A 51 -5.65 -13.37 -16.84
N ARG A 52 -5.10 -12.87 -15.73
CA ARG A 52 -3.70 -12.47 -15.59
C ARG A 52 -3.36 -12.30 -14.12
N THR A 53 -2.07 -12.16 -13.83
CA THR A 53 -1.56 -11.87 -12.49
C THR A 53 -0.87 -10.53 -12.47
N ILE A 54 -1.02 -9.79 -11.38
CA ILE A 54 -0.50 -8.44 -11.19
C ILE A 54 0.30 -8.45 -9.90
N LYS A 55 1.58 -8.02 -9.97
CA LYS A 55 2.37 -7.81 -8.75
C LYS A 55 1.78 -6.62 -7.97
N GLY A 56 1.26 -6.89 -6.79
CA GLY A 56 0.65 -5.90 -5.90
C GLY A 56 1.66 -5.32 -4.89
N GLY A 57 1.12 -4.57 -3.93
CA GLY A 57 1.86 -4.16 -2.74
C GLY A 57 3.17 -3.41 -2.98
N SER A 58 4.08 -3.51 -2.00
CA SER A 58 5.31 -2.71 -2.02
C SER A 58 6.27 -3.16 -3.14
N ILE A 59 6.37 -4.47 -3.41
CA ILE A 59 7.20 -5.00 -4.51
C ILE A 59 6.63 -4.57 -5.88
N GLY A 60 5.31 -4.60 -6.01
CA GLY A 60 4.59 -4.16 -7.21
C GLY A 60 4.79 -2.68 -7.53
N LYS A 61 4.70 -1.84 -6.50
CA LYS A 61 4.91 -0.38 -6.57
C LYS A 61 6.39 0.00 -6.69
N GLY A 62 7.31 -0.93 -6.41
CA GLY A 62 8.74 -0.65 -6.32
C GLY A 62 9.11 0.12 -5.04
N THR A 63 8.31 0.03 -3.98
CA THR A 63 8.50 0.71 -2.69
C THR A 63 8.79 -0.28 -1.55
N ALA A 64 9.23 -1.50 -1.89
CA ALA A 64 9.62 -2.53 -0.94
C ALA A 64 10.82 -2.07 -0.10
N VAL A 65 10.73 -2.23 1.22
CA VAL A 65 11.85 -2.05 2.15
C VAL A 65 12.51 -3.39 2.37
N ARG A 66 13.86 -3.42 2.40
CA ARG A 66 14.68 -4.64 2.54
C ARG A 66 14.18 -5.53 3.68
N GLY A 67 13.87 -6.79 3.38
CA GLY A 67 13.49 -7.82 4.37
C GLY A 67 12.20 -7.51 5.15
N LEU A 68 11.39 -6.55 4.70
CA LEU A 68 10.25 -6.03 5.45
C LEU A 68 8.97 -5.94 4.60
N SER A 69 8.97 -6.55 3.42
CA SER A 69 7.86 -6.50 2.47
C SER A 69 7.38 -7.89 2.08
N ASP A 70 6.07 -8.00 1.95
CA ASP A 70 5.40 -9.23 1.56
C ASP A 70 5.23 -9.28 0.03
N VAL A 71 4.97 -10.47 -0.49
CA VAL A 71 4.67 -10.74 -1.89
C VAL A 71 3.16 -10.68 -2.11
N ASP A 72 2.68 -9.56 -2.60
CA ASP A 72 1.28 -9.39 -2.98
C ASP A 72 1.03 -9.79 -4.45
N LEU A 73 0.05 -10.66 -4.68
CA LEU A 73 -0.41 -11.03 -6.01
C LEU A 73 -1.91 -10.79 -6.17
N ILE A 74 -2.27 -10.01 -7.18
CA ILE A 74 -3.65 -9.65 -7.48
C ILE A 74 -4.03 -10.27 -8.82
N PHE A 75 -5.22 -10.87 -8.93
CA PHE A 75 -5.62 -11.49 -10.19
C PHE A 75 -7.14 -11.48 -10.41
N PRO A 76 -7.62 -10.99 -11.58
CA PRO A 76 -9.00 -11.14 -11.98
C PRO A 76 -9.33 -12.59 -12.37
N LEU A 77 -10.49 -13.06 -11.92
CA LEU A 77 -11.06 -14.36 -12.28
C LEU A 77 -12.00 -14.22 -13.48
N TYR A 78 -11.72 -14.94 -14.57
CA TYR A 78 -12.38 -14.77 -15.88
C TYR A 78 -13.90 -14.74 -15.81
N ASP A 79 -14.50 -15.75 -15.16
CA ASP A 79 -15.96 -15.96 -15.09
C ASP A 79 -16.62 -15.26 -13.87
N ILE A 80 -15.89 -14.43 -13.12
CA ILE A 80 -16.42 -13.74 -11.94
C ILE A 80 -16.44 -12.23 -12.18
N THR A 81 -17.62 -11.74 -12.54
CA THR A 81 -17.86 -10.34 -12.92
C THR A 81 -18.71 -9.56 -11.92
N THR A 82 -19.25 -10.22 -10.89
CA THR A 82 -20.11 -9.60 -9.86
C THR A 82 -19.58 -9.85 -8.44
N VAL A 83 -19.82 -8.89 -7.54
CA VAL A 83 -19.41 -9.00 -6.14
C VAL A 83 -20.12 -10.15 -5.45
N GLU A 84 -21.39 -10.36 -5.76
CA GLU A 84 -22.23 -11.41 -5.20
C GLU A 84 -21.61 -12.79 -5.47
N THR A 85 -21.20 -13.04 -6.73
CA THR A 85 -20.56 -14.31 -7.11
C THR A 85 -19.18 -14.46 -6.49
N LEU A 86 -18.36 -13.41 -6.47
CA LEU A 86 -17.03 -13.47 -5.84
C LEU A 86 -17.14 -13.76 -4.34
N LYS A 87 -18.06 -13.08 -3.65
CA LYS A 87 -18.32 -13.24 -2.22
C LYS A 87 -18.79 -14.67 -1.90
N GLN A 88 -19.75 -15.19 -2.67
CA GLN A 88 -20.26 -16.55 -2.48
C GLN A 88 -19.20 -17.63 -2.68
N LYS A 89 -18.26 -17.42 -3.60
CA LYS A 89 -17.20 -18.40 -3.93
C LYS A 89 -15.89 -18.14 -3.18
N MET A 90 -15.80 -17.11 -2.36
CA MET A 90 -14.53 -16.65 -1.80
C MET A 90 -13.82 -17.73 -0.98
N ASP A 91 -14.55 -18.45 -0.13
CA ASP A 91 -13.97 -19.51 0.70
C ASP A 91 -13.50 -20.69 -0.16
N GLU A 92 -14.29 -21.09 -1.16
CA GLU A 92 -13.90 -22.11 -2.15
C GLU A 92 -12.65 -21.71 -2.95
N ILE A 93 -12.55 -20.43 -3.35
CA ILE A 93 -11.38 -19.89 -4.04
C ILE A 93 -10.14 -19.97 -3.14
N LYS A 94 -10.28 -19.59 -1.86
CA LYS A 94 -9.20 -19.64 -0.88
C LYS A 94 -8.75 -21.07 -0.59
N ASP A 95 -9.67 -22.02 -0.48
CA ASP A 95 -9.35 -23.44 -0.30
C ASP A 95 -8.63 -24.02 -1.53
N ALA A 96 -9.04 -23.61 -2.73
CA ALA A 96 -8.36 -23.97 -3.97
C ALA A 96 -6.94 -23.38 -4.05
N ILE A 97 -6.75 -22.12 -3.64
CA ILE A 97 -5.42 -21.50 -3.55
C ILE A 97 -4.56 -22.26 -2.52
N HIS A 98 -5.10 -22.57 -1.35
CA HIS A 98 -4.39 -23.29 -0.31
C HIS A 98 -3.92 -24.66 -0.81
N SER A 99 -4.82 -25.44 -1.40
CA SER A 99 -4.55 -26.79 -1.93
C SER A 99 -3.48 -26.77 -3.02
N LEU A 100 -3.50 -25.75 -3.87
CA LEU A 100 -2.52 -25.55 -4.93
C LEU A 100 -1.14 -25.13 -4.40
N LEU A 101 -1.10 -24.33 -3.34
CA LEU A 101 0.17 -23.92 -2.73
C LEU A 101 0.83 -25.09 -1.99
N ILE A 102 0.10 -25.86 -1.20
CA ILE A 102 0.67 -27.01 -0.46
C ILE A 102 1.13 -28.13 -1.40
N SER A 103 0.57 -28.22 -2.62
CA SER A 103 1.01 -29.20 -3.60
C SER A 103 2.35 -28.84 -4.26
N ARG A 104 2.74 -27.56 -4.24
CA ARG A 104 3.94 -27.04 -4.92
C ARG A 104 5.02 -26.53 -3.98
N PHE A 105 4.65 -26.07 -2.80
CA PHE A 105 5.54 -25.40 -1.84
C PHE A 105 5.38 -25.97 -0.43
N THR A 106 6.45 -25.87 0.36
CA THR A 106 6.35 -26.05 1.81
C THR A 106 5.75 -24.80 2.43
N VAL A 107 4.56 -24.93 3.02
CA VAL A 107 3.93 -23.87 3.82
C VAL A 107 4.48 -23.93 5.24
N THR A 108 5.21 -22.88 5.66
CA THR A 108 5.94 -22.87 6.95
C THR A 108 5.16 -22.25 8.09
N ARG A 109 4.09 -21.51 7.79
CA ARG A 109 3.16 -20.94 8.78
C ARG A 109 1.73 -21.19 8.35
N SER A 110 0.85 -21.45 9.32
CA SER A 110 -0.58 -21.67 9.07
C SER A 110 -1.16 -20.54 8.21
N PRO A 111 -1.97 -20.87 7.20
CA PRO A 111 -2.58 -19.86 6.36
C PRO A 111 -3.52 -18.98 7.18
N GLU A 112 -3.55 -17.69 6.85
CA GLU A 112 -4.53 -16.75 7.36
C GLU A 112 -5.50 -16.39 6.23
N PHE A 113 -6.79 -16.63 6.46
CA PHE A 113 -7.84 -16.28 5.52
C PHE A 113 -8.45 -14.95 5.94
N THR A 114 -8.05 -13.88 5.27
CA THR A 114 -8.72 -12.57 5.44
C THR A 114 -10.04 -12.56 4.67
N THR A 115 -10.87 -11.53 4.80
CA THR A 115 -12.09 -11.42 3.99
C THR A 115 -11.80 -11.46 2.47
N TRP A 116 -10.68 -10.88 2.04
CA TRP A 116 -10.43 -10.58 0.62
C TRP A 116 -9.34 -11.43 -0.03
N ALA A 117 -8.48 -12.05 0.78
CA ALA A 117 -7.26 -12.65 0.30
C ALA A 117 -6.81 -13.83 1.15
N TYR A 118 -6.03 -14.69 0.51
CA TYR A 118 -5.33 -15.80 1.13
C TYR A 118 -3.91 -15.36 1.51
N LYS A 119 -3.53 -15.56 2.77
CA LYS A 119 -2.16 -15.26 3.24
C LYS A 119 -1.47 -16.51 3.74
N ALA A 120 -0.20 -16.66 3.41
CA ALA A 120 0.65 -17.73 3.95
C ALA A 120 2.13 -17.36 3.92
N THR A 121 2.95 -18.14 4.61
CA THR A 121 4.40 -18.12 4.41
C THR A 121 4.81 -19.40 3.68
N ILE A 122 5.43 -19.25 2.52
CA ILE A 122 5.88 -20.36 1.67
C ILE A 122 7.40 -20.38 1.53
N LEU A 123 7.97 -21.56 1.38
CA LEU A 123 9.38 -21.74 1.09
C LEU A 123 9.58 -21.80 -0.44
N VAL A 124 10.35 -20.85 -0.98
CA VAL A 124 10.73 -20.82 -2.40
C VAL A 124 12.25 -20.78 -2.49
N ASN A 125 12.85 -21.77 -3.16
CA ASN A 125 14.30 -21.91 -3.34
C ASN A 125 15.11 -21.74 -2.04
N GLY A 126 14.59 -22.27 -0.93
CA GLY A 126 15.27 -22.25 0.37
C GLY A 126 15.08 -20.97 1.18
N SER A 127 14.24 -20.01 0.79
CA SER A 127 13.87 -18.91 1.70
C SER A 127 12.37 -18.70 1.84
N SER A 128 11.99 -18.29 3.04
CA SER A 128 10.60 -18.08 3.43
C SER A 128 10.10 -16.73 2.96
N GLN A 129 8.97 -16.73 2.27
CA GLN A 129 8.32 -15.53 1.74
C GLN A 129 6.87 -15.48 2.20
N GLU A 130 6.46 -14.35 2.77
CA GLU A 130 5.07 -14.07 3.06
C GLU A 130 4.35 -13.69 1.76
N VAL A 131 3.26 -14.38 1.44
CA VAL A 131 2.45 -14.17 0.24
C VAL A 131 1.04 -13.73 0.60
N ASP A 132 0.52 -12.74 -0.12
CA ASP A 132 -0.86 -12.26 -0.05
C ASP A 132 -1.51 -12.40 -1.44
N ILE A 133 -2.40 -13.37 -1.60
CA ILE A 133 -2.98 -13.78 -2.88
C ILE A 133 -4.45 -13.35 -2.91
N MET A 134 -4.75 -12.36 -3.75
CA MET A 134 -6.03 -11.65 -3.74
C MET A 134 -6.77 -11.79 -5.09
N PRO A 135 -7.83 -12.62 -5.15
CA PRO A 135 -8.72 -12.65 -6.30
C PRO A 135 -9.56 -11.36 -6.37
N ILE A 136 -9.75 -10.84 -7.58
CA ILE A 136 -10.61 -9.66 -7.83
C ILE A 136 -11.63 -9.96 -8.95
N LEU A 137 -12.61 -9.07 -9.08
CA LEU A 137 -13.57 -9.12 -10.18
C LEU A 137 -12.88 -8.90 -11.52
N ASN A 138 -13.34 -9.60 -12.54
CA ASN A 138 -13.01 -9.29 -13.92
C ASN A 138 -13.93 -8.15 -14.41
N ILE A 139 -13.48 -6.92 -14.22
CA ILE A 139 -14.16 -5.72 -14.74
C ILE A 139 -13.86 -5.52 -16.23
N THR A 140 -12.62 -5.78 -16.63
CA THR A 140 -12.11 -5.55 -17.98
C THR A 140 -10.90 -6.46 -18.25
N ASN A 141 -10.47 -6.52 -19.50
CA ASN A 141 -9.32 -7.34 -19.90
C ASN A 141 -7.99 -6.80 -19.35
N ASP A 142 -7.87 -5.48 -19.13
CA ASP A 142 -6.71 -4.83 -18.54
C ASP A 142 -7.04 -4.02 -17.26
N PRO A 143 -7.09 -4.65 -16.07
CA PRO A 143 -7.27 -3.97 -14.79
C PRO A 143 -6.33 -2.80 -14.48
N SER A 144 -5.20 -2.68 -15.17
CA SER A 144 -4.17 -1.65 -14.95
C SER A 144 -4.42 -0.42 -15.83
N ASN A 145 -5.36 -0.52 -16.77
CA ASN A 145 -5.73 0.52 -17.70
C ASN A 145 -7.25 0.60 -17.82
N LEU A 146 -7.91 0.86 -16.68
CA LEU A 146 -9.36 1.07 -16.64
C LEU A 146 -9.71 2.39 -17.36
N THR A 147 -10.83 2.40 -18.09
CA THR A 147 -11.35 3.65 -18.65
C THR A 147 -12.00 4.53 -17.57
N ASP A 148 -12.18 5.81 -17.86
CA ASP A 148 -12.87 6.74 -16.95
C ASP A 148 -14.30 6.27 -16.65
N GLU A 149 -15.00 5.67 -17.62
CA GLU A 149 -16.33 5.09 -17.43
C GLU A 149 -16.31 3.89 -16.49
N GLU A 150 -15.34 2.98 -16.63
CA GLU A 150 -15.18 1.82 -15.76
C GLU A 150 -14.86 2.25 -14.32
N ILE A 151 -13.97 3.24 -14.14
CA ILE A 151 -13.65 3.81 -12.83
C ILE A 151 -14.89 4.47 -12.21
N LYS A 152 -15.62 5.28 -12.98
CA LYS A 152 -16.85 5.94 -12.52
C LYS A 152 -17.95 4.92 -12.17
N MET A 153 -18.05 3.82 -12.91
CA MET A 153 -18.94 2.70 -12.58
C MET A 153 -18.56 2.07 -11.24
N ILE A 154 -17.27 1.77 -11.03
CA ILE A 154 -16.77 1.21 -9.76
C ILE A 154 -17.10 2.16 -8.60
N HIS A 155 -16.79 3.45 -8.72
CA HIS A 155 -17.12 4.45 -7.69
C HIS A 155 -18.63 4.54 -7.43
N THR A 156 -19.46 4.47 -8.48
CA THR A 156 -20.92 4.46 -8.34
C THR A 156 -21.40 3.25 -7.55
N LYS A 157 -20.85 2.06 -7.84
CA LYS A 157 -21.15 0.84 -7.09
C LYS A 157 -20.68 0.95 -5.63
N MET A 158 -19.48 1.45 -5.38
CA MET A 158 -18.96 1.70 -4.02
C MET A 158 -19.84 2.66 -3.21
N ARG A 159 -20.43 3.67 -3.85
CA ARG A 159 -21.39 4.59 -3.21
C ARG A 159 -22.67 3.88 -2.79
N ARG A 160 -23.21 3.04 -3.68
CA ARG A 160 -24.44 2.26 -3.41
C ARG A 160 -24.23 1.26 -2.28
N GLU A 161 -23.05 0.66 -2.23
CA GLU A 161 -22.62 -0.29 -1.20
C GLU A 161 -22.00 0.39 0.04
N ALA A 162 -22.31 1.66 0.29
CA ALA A 162 -21.77 2.37 1.44
C ALA A 162 -22.20 1.69 2.76
N GLY A 163 -21.22 1.37 3.61
CA GLY A 163 -21.46 0.69 4.89
C GLY A 163 -21.55 -0.84 4.79
N SER A 164 -21.52 -1.43 3.59
CA SER A 164 -21.49 -2.88 3.40
C SER A 164 -20.07 -3.39 3.16
N THR A 165 -19.89 -4.70 3.31
CA THR A 165 -18.62 -5.38 2.97
C THR A 165 -18.34 -5.34 1.46
N GLU A 166 -19.36 -5.14 0.66
CA GLU A 166 -19.37 -5.23 -0.80
C GLU A 166 -18.56 -4.09 -1.44
N LYS A 167 -18.62 -2.90 -0.85
CA LYS A 167 -17.72 -1.78 -1.17
C LYS A 167 -16.24 -2.22 -1.13
N GLY A 168 -15.92 -3.15 -0.23
CA GLY A 168 -14.60 -3.74 -0.10
C GLY A 168 -14.12 -4.37 -1.41
N TYR A 169 -14.92 -5.24 -2.03
CA TYR A 169 -14.57 -5.92 -3.29
C TYR A 169 -14.31 -4.96 -4.44
N TYR A 170 -15.15 -3.93 -4.58
CA TYR A 170 -14.96 -2.89 -5.60
C TYR A 170 -13.66 -2.09 -5.38
N ASN A 171 -13.32 -1.73 -4.13
CA ASN A 171 -12.03 -1.09 -3.82
C ASN A 171 -10.83 -1.93 -4.29
N ARG A 172 -10.92 -3.27 -4.24
CA ARG A 172 -9.79 -4.14 -4.63
C ARG A 172 -9.57 -4.15 -6.14
N CYS A 173 -10.62 -3.90 -6.91
CA CYS A 173 -10.52 -3.72 -8.37
C CYS A 173 -9.71 -2.48 -8.77
N LEU A 174 -9.55 -1.51 -7.86
CA LEU A 174 -8.78 -0.27 -8.07
C LEU A 174 -7.29 -0.40 -7.68
N ARG A 175 -6.90 -1.51 -7.05
CA ARG A 175 -5.51 -1.74 -6.60
C ARG A 175 -4.48 -1.72 -7.72
N PRO A 176 -4.75 -2.24 -8.94
CA PRO A 176 -3.83 -2.09 -10.05
C PRO A 176 -3.59 -0.63 -10.43
N LEU A 177 -4.62 0.23 -10.42
CA LEU A 177 -4.46 1.67 -10.65
C LEU A 177 -3.62 2.32 -9.55
N GLN A 178 -3.81 1.94 -8.27
CA GLN A 178 -2.98 2.45 -7.18
C GLN A 178 -1.51 2.06 -7.36
N LYS A 179 -1.27 0.83 -7.81
CA LYS A 179 0.08 0.35 -8.15
C LYS A 179 0.69 1.22 -9.25
N GLU A 180 -0.04 1.51 -10.33
CA GLU A 180 0.46 2.38 -11.42
C GLU A 180 0.70 3.82 -10.96
N PHE A 181 -0.22 4.39 -10.18
CA PHE A 181 -0.08 5.74 -9.64
C PHE A 181 1.21 5.92 -8.85
N ILE A 182 1.56 4.96 -8.00
CA ILE A 182 2.76 5.03 -7.16
C ILE A 182 3.99 4.60 -7.95
N GLY A 183 3.86 3.51 -8.71
CA GLY A 183 4.93 2.85 -9.44
C GLY A 183 5.54 3.69 -10.56
N LYS A 184 4.80 4.66 -11.13
CA LYS A 184 5.32 5.56 -12.17
C LYS A 184 6.41 6.53 -11.71
N HIS A 185 6.61 6.71 -10.41
CA HIS A 185 7.55 7.70 -9.90
C HIS A 185 9.01 7.26 -10.05
N PRO A 186 9.96 8.21 -10.25
CA PRO A 186 11.38 7.91 -10.39
C PRO A 186 11.96 7.17 -9.18
N GLU A 187 13.04 6.42 -9.41
CA GLU A 187 13.70 5.62 -8.36
C GLU A 187 14.12 6.45 -7.15
N LYS A 188 14.58 7.70 -7.37
CA LYS A 188 14.89 8.62 -6.28
C LYS A 188 13.71 8.86 -5.32
N ILE A 189 12.49 8.95 -5.84
CA ILE A 189 11.28 9.14 -5.01
C ILE A 189 10.96 7.85 -4.27
N LYS A 190 11.12 6.71 -4.93
CA LYS A 190 10.94 5.39 -4.30
C LYS A 190 11.95 5.16 -3.18
N ARG A 191 13.20 5.63 -3.31
CA ARG A 191 14.20 5.60 -2.22
C ARG A 191 13.73 6.38 -0.99
N VAL A 192 13.21 7.60 -1.17
CA VAL A 192 12.64 8.38 -0.06
C VAL A 192 11.39 7.71 0.53
N ILE A 193 10.52 7.13 -0.30
CA ILE A 193 9.38 6.34 0.18
C ILE A 193 9.85 5.20 1.10
N ARG A 194 10.85 4.43 0.67
CA ARG A 194 11.40 3.32 1.47
C ARG A 194 12.04 3.84 2.76
N LEU A 195 12.76 4.97 2.71
CA LEU A 195 13.35 5.61 3.89
C LEU A 195 12.27 5.97 4.93
N ILE A 196 11.20 6.65 4.51
CA ILE A 196 10.15 7.07 5.45
C ILE A 196 9.36 5.85 5.96
N LYS A 197 9.11 4.83 5.12
CA LYS A 197 8.51 3.55 5.57
C LYS A 197 9.38 2.85 6.61
N TYR A 198 10.70 2.82 6.39
CA TYR A 198 11.67 2.27 7.33
C TYR A 198 11.63 3.03 8.66
N TRP A 199 11.64 4.37 8.61
CA TRP A 199 11.56 5.21 9.81
C TRP A 199 10.27 4.98 10.60
N ILE A 200 9.12 4.97 9.93
CA ILE A 200 7.81 4.68 10.55
C ILE A 200 7.83 3.32 11.25
N LYS A 201 8.33 2.27 10.56
CA LYS A 201 8.38 0.91 11.12
C LYS A 201 9.33 0.82 12.32
N THR A 202 10.53 1.39 12.21
CA THR A 202 11.54 1.31 13.27
C THR A 202 11.24 2.18 14.49
N LYS A 203 10.45 3.25 14.34
CA LYS A 203 9.92 4.07 15.45
C LYS A 203 8.59 3.54 16.01
N ASN A 204 8.07 2.46 15.44
CA ASN A 204 6.80 1.83 15.81
C ASN A 204 5.58 2.77 15.66
N HIS A 205 5.55 3.55 14.58
CA HIS A 205 4.43 4.42 14.23
C HIS A 205 3.40 3.69 13.35
N SER A 206 2.89 2.56 13.83
CA SER A 206 1.97 1.69 13.09
C SER A 206 0.64 2.35 12.70
N ILE A 207 0.32 3.50 13.31
CA ILE A 207 -0.86 4.30 12.99
C ILE A 207 -0.83 4.92 11.58
N ILE A 208 0.37 5.11 11.00
CA ILE A 208 0.53 5.58 9.62
C ILE A 208 0.75 4.39 8.70
N LYS A 209 -0.23 4.14 7.82
CA LYS A 209 -0.17 3.06 6.83
C LYS A 209 0.86 3.36 5.73
N SER A 210 1.45 2.32 5.15
CA SER A 210 2.43 2.45 4.04
C SER A 210 1.93 3.31 2.88
N ILE A 211 0.65 3.21 2.51
CA ILE A 211 0.05 4.03 1.46
C ILE A 211 0.02 5.52 1.83
N ALA A 212 -0.22 5.88 3.09
CA ALA A 212 -0.17 7.27 3.53
C ALA A 212 1.25 7.85 3.40
N VAL A 213 2.27 7.05 3.73
CA VAL A 213 3.68 7.42 3.52
C VAL A 213 3.99 7.62 2.04
N GLU A 214 3.60 6.66 1.19
CA GLU A 214 3.79 6.73 -0.27
C GLU A 214 3.22 8.04 -0.83
N LEU A 215 2.00 8.39 -0.44
CA LEU A 215 1.29 9.60 -0.88
C LEU A 215 1.89 10.89 -0.29
N LEU A 216 2.35 10.88 0.96
CA LEU A 216 3.03 12.04 1.57
C LEU A 216 4.33 12.39 0.84
N VAL A 217 5.12 11.38 0.49
CA VAL A 217 6.39 11.58 -0.22
C VAL A 217 6.14 12.06 -1.65
N ILE A 218 5.17 11.45 -2.35
CA ILE A 218 4.75 11.90 -3.68
C ILE A 218 4.32 13.36 -3.63
N ARG A 219 3.48 13.76 -2.65
CA ARG A 219 3.08 15.14 -2.51
C ARG A 219 4.24 16.08 -2.20
N ALA A 220 5.14 15.69 -1.29
CA ALA A 220 6.33 16.50 -0.97
C ALA A 220 7.20 16.74 -2.20
N TRP A 221 7.31 15.74 -3.09
CA TRP A 221 7.96 15.88 -4.38
C TRP A 221 7.19 16.80 -5.35
N GLU A 222 5.87 16.63 -5.47
CA GLU A 222 5.01 17.48 -6.31
C GLU A 222 5.00 18.96 -5.87
N ASP A 223 5.11 19.23 -4.56
CA ASP A 223 5.19 20.60 -4.01
C ASP A 223 6.44 21.35 -4.47
N LEU A 224 7.47 20.64 -4.92
CA LEU A 224 8.64 21.24 -5.57
C LEU A 224 8.36 21.64 -7.04
N GLY A 225 7.17 21.35 -7.56
CA GLY A 225 6.70 21.69 -8.91
C GLY A 225 7.29 20.77 -9.98
N LYS A 226 8.44 21.15 -10.54
CA LYS A 226 9.22 20.37 -11.52
C LYS A 226 10.64 20.15 -11.00
N PRO A 227 10.79 19.46 -9.86
CA PRO A 227 12.09 19.28 -9.25
C PRO A 227 13.08 18.62 -10.22
N HIS A 228 14.24 19.26 -10.35
CA HIS A 228 15.34 18.75 -11.15
C HIS A 228 15.74 17.34 -10.66
N PRO A 229 16.18 16.41 -11.54
CA PRO A 229 16.66 15.11 -11.12
C PRO A 229 17.76 15.15 -10.05
N GLY A 230 18.45 16.29 -9.89
CA GLY A 230 19.46 16.54 -8.87
C GLY A 230 18.95 16.90 -7.46
N VAL A 231 17.64 17.03 -7.21
CA VAL A 231 17.14 17.28 -5.84
C VAL A 231 17.61 16.17 -4.90
N ALA A 232 18.13 16.56 -3.74
CA ALA A 232 18.68 15.64 -2.76
C ALA A 232 17.56 14.92 -1.98
N GLU A 233 17.80 13.68 -1.56
CA GLU A 233 16.83 12.85 -0.83
C GLU A 233 16.45 13.50 0.51
N GLU A 234 17.39 14.22 1.10
CA GLU A 234 17.30 15.01 2.32
C GLU A 234 16.26 16.12 2.19
N VAL A 235 16.19 16.81 1.04
CA VAL A 235 15.22 17.90 0.81
C VAL A 235 13.80 17.35 0.82
N ILE A 236 13.56 16.25 0.09
CA ILE A 236 12.24 15.61 0.04
C ILE A 236 11.89 15.05 1.42
N SER A 237 12.85 14.40 2.10
CA SER A 237 12.66 13.86 3.44
C SER A 237 12.29 14.96 4.45
N LYS A 238 12.97 16.11 4.40
CA LYS A 238 12.68 17.28 5.23
C LYS A 238 11.26 17.80 5.02
N LEU A 239 10.78 17.89 3.78
CA LEU A 239 9.40 18.27 3.47
C LEU A 239 8.38 17.26 3.98
N VAL A 240 8.68 15.97 3.95
CA VAL A 240 7.80 14.94 4.52
C VAL A 240 7.72 15.07 6.04
N PHE A 241 8.86 15.27 6.72
CA PHE A 241 8.87 15.49 8.16
C PHE A 241 8.19 16.81 8.56
N ASP A 242 8.29 17.86 7.75
CA ASP A 242 7.54 19.10 7.95
C ASP A 242 6.03 18.88 7.90
N LYS A 243 5.54 18.07 6.95
CA LYS A 243 4.12 17.67 6.89
C LYS A 243 3.72 16.84 8.10
N LEU A 244 4.56 15.88 8.51
CA LEU A 244 4.28 15.01 9.65
C LEU A 244 4.26 15.76 10.99
N ARG A 245 5.14 16.75 11.23
CA ARG A 245 5.05 17.60 12.43
C ARG A 245 3.80 18.50 12.40
N ASN A 246 3.38 18.94 11.20
CA ASN A 246 2.19 19.74 10.98
C ASN A 246 0.94 18.89 10.64
N PHE A 247 0.84 17.68 11.22
CA PHE A 247 -0.11 16.64 10.83
C PHE A 247 -1.56 17.13 10.70
N GLY A 248 -2.05 17.89 11.67
CA GLY A 248 -3.43 18.40 11.70
C GLY A 248 -3.82 19.32 10.53
N ASN A 249 -2.85 19.82 9.76
CA ASN A 249 -3.08 20.70 8.61
C ASN A 249 -2.95 19.99 7.25
N ILE A 250 -2.68 18.69 7.23
CA ILE A 250 -2.55 17.90 5.99
C ILE A 250 -3.89 17.88 5.22
N ARG A 251 -3.84 18.22 3.94
CA ARG A 251 -4.97 18.20 3.00
C ARG A 251 -4.51 17.75 1.62
N LEU A 252 -4.53 16.46 1.35
CA LEU A 252 -3.99 15.89 0.11
C LEU A 252 -5.06 15.16 -0.71
N SER A 253 -5.11 15.46 -1.99
CA SER A 253 -5.93 14.77 -2.98
C SER A 253 -5.32 14.93 -4.37
N TRP A 254 -5.75 14.08 -5.30
CA TRP A 254 -5.30 14.05 -6.69
C TRP A 254 -6.50 14.01 -7.63
N THR A 255 -6.31 14.42 -8.87
CA THR A 255 -7.35 14.45 -9.92
C THR A 255 -7.12 13.40 -11.01
N ASN A 256 -6.26 12.40 -10.76
CA ASN A 256 -5.82 11.46 -11.78
C ASN A 256 -6.90 10.46 -12.21
N TYR A 257 -7.79 10.05 -11.31
CA TYR A 257 -8.80 9.02 -11.57
C TYR A 257 -10.22 9.44 -11.18
N TYR A 258 -10.38 10.62 -10.56
CA TYR A 258 -11.65 11.26 -10.25
C TYR A 258 -11.42 12.72 -9.87
N ILE A 259 -12.47 13.54 -9.89
CA ILE A 259 -12.41 14.93 -9.40
C ILE A 259 -12.87 14.93 -7.92
N PRO A 260 -12.01 15.24 -6.94
CA PRO A 260 -12.35 15.09 -5.51
C PRO A 260 -13.60 15.86 -5.07
N THR A 261 -13.83 17.04 -5.61
CA THR A 261 -14.99 17.89 -5.26
C THR A 261 -16.34 17.32 -5.72
N GLU A 262 -16.36 16.29 -6.56
CA GLU A 262 -17.59 15.56 -6.95
C GLU A 262 -18.00 14.48 -5.94
N TYR A 263 -17.19 14.27 -4.89
CA TYR A 263 -17.36 13.24 -3.88
C TYR A 263 -17.40 13.86 -2.47
N PRO A 264 -17.94 13.14 -1.47
CA PRO A 264 -17.92 13.62 -0.09
C PRO A 264 -16.49 13.85 0.41
N MET A 265 -16.17 15.11 0.73
CA MET A 265 -14.85 15.49 1.23
C MET A 265 -14.75 15.32 2.75
N PRO A 266 -13.70 14.67 3.27
CA PRO A 266 -13.49 14.55 4.71
C PRO A 266 -13.05 15.89 5.33
N SER A 267 -13.29 16.04 6.62
CA SER A 267 -12.69 17.10 7.43
C SER A 267 -11.17 16.96 7.48
N LYS A 268 -10.45 18.07 7.70
CA LYS A 268 -9.00 18.03 7.92
C LYS A 268 -8.66 17.32 9.26
N PRO A 269 -7.51 16.63 9.35
CA PRO A 269 -6.56 16.34 8.27
C PRO A 269 -7.04 15.19 7.37
N TYR A 270 -6.67 15.19 6.09
CA TYR A 270 -6.97 14.07 5.18
C TYR A 270 -5.88 13.82 4.14
N ILE A 271 -5.78 12.56 3.74
CA ILE A 271 -5.04 12.10 2.56
C ILE A 271 -5.98 11.18 1.79
N LEU A 272 -6.57 11.66 0.70
CA LEU A 272 -7.46 10.84 -0.13
C LEU A 272 -6.63 9.90 -1.02
N ASP A 273 -7.04 8.63 -1.07
CA ASP A 273 -6.47 7.63 -1.98
C ASP A 273 -6.70 8.10 -3.44
N PRO A 274 -5.66 8.25 -4.27
CA PRO A 274 -5.78 8.82 -5.61
C PRO A 274 -6.72 8.03 -6.53
N VAL A 275 -7.03 6.77 -6.20
CA VAL A 275 -7.94 5.92 -6.98
C VAL A 275 -9.27 5.64 -6.28
N ASP A 276 -9.45 5.98 -5.01
CA ASP A 276 -10.68 5.71 -4.26
C ASP A 276 -11.16 6.98 -3.53
N PRO A 277 -12.19 7.68 -4.05
CA PRO A 277 -12.69 8.92 -3.48
C PRO A 277 -13.29 8.77 -2.07
N TYR A 278 -13.59 7.54 -1.64
CA TYR A 278 -14.19 7.26 -0.34
C TYR A 278 -13.19 6.75 0.68
N ASN A 279 -11.89 6.76 0.36
CA ASN A 279 -10.83 6.26 1.23
C ASN A 279 -9.89 7.40 1.63
N ASN A 280 -10.17 8.02 2.77
CA ASN A 280 -9.14 8.77 3.50
C ASN A 280 -8.18 7.75 4.15
N VAL A 281 -6.95 7.67 3.64
CA VAL A 281 -5.99 6.65 4.07
C VAL A 281 -5.48 6.85 5.49
N ILE A 282 -5.80 8.00 6.11
CA ILE A 282 -5.56 8.33 7.51
C ILE A 282 -6.87 8.46 8.32
N SER A 283 -7.98 7.88 7.86
CA SER A 283 -9.29 7.96 8.52
C SER A 283 -9.28 7.49 9.98
N GLU A 284 -8.50 6.46 10.30
CA GLU A 284 -8.25 5.99 11.67
C GLU A 284 -7.63 7.06 12.58
N ILE A 285 -7.02 8.10 12.01
CA ILE A 285 -6.48 9.25 12.76
C ILE A 285 -7.48 10.41 12.73
N THR A 286 -8.02 10.73 11.54
CA THR A 286 -8.91 11.87 11.33
C THR A 286 -10.18 11.80 12.16
N ASN A 287 -10.75 10.61 12.35
CA ASN A 287 -11.99 10.43 13.13
C ASN A 287 -11.87 10.94 14.58
N HIS A 288 -10.65 11.02 15.11
CA HIS A 288 -10.37 11.50 16.46
C HIS A 288 -10.08 13.00 16.54
N TYR A 289 -9.68 13.64 15.42
CA TYR A 289 -9.47 15.09 15.36
C TYR A 289 -10.77 15.91 15.40
N CYS A 290 -11.93 15.29 15.17
CA CYS A 290 -13.22 15.98 15.04
C CYS A 290 -14.11 15.95 16.30
N GLN A 291 -13.65 15.46 17.45
CA GLN A 291 -14.50 15.37 18.65
C GLN A 291 -14.09 16.35 19.75
N ASP A 292 -14.92 17.40 19.94
CA ASP A 292 -14.86 18.29 21.08
C ASP A 292 -15.53 17.68 22.33
N SER A 293 -14.92 17.96 23.49
CA SER A 293 -15.47 17.95 24.86
C SER A 293 -15.56 16.64 25.67
N HIS A 294 -15.40 15.45 25.08
CA HIS A 294 -15.16 14.23 25.87
C HIS A 294 -14.45 13.17 25.03
N VAL A 295 -13.12 13.13 25.11
CA VAL A 295 -12.29 12.19 24.34
C VAL A 295 -12.36 10.81 24.99
N PRO A 296 -13.00 9.80 24.36
CA PRO A 296 -13.01 8.42 24.85
C PRO A 296 -11.57 7.87 25.02
N PRO A 297 -11.34 6.85 25.87
CA PRO A 297 -9.99 6.31 26.07
C PRO A 297 -9.27 5.85 24.78
N ALA A 298 -10.00 5.28 23.82
CA ALA A 298 -9.44 4.86 22.51
C ALA A 298 -8.91 6.05 21.71
N ASP A 299 -9.63 7.16 21.72
CA ASP A 299 -9.27 8.41 21.07
C ASP A 299 -8.03 9.05 21.72
N ARG A 300 -7.87 8.89 23.05
CA ARG A 300 -6.66 9.34 23.76
C ARG A 300 -5.42 8.57 23.33
N GLU A 301 -5.53 7.26 23.13
CA GLU A 301 -4.41 6.42 22.67
C GLU A 301 -3.96 6.84 21.25
N VAL A 302 -4.92 7.08 20.36
CA VAL A 302 -4.62 7.58 19.00
C VAL A 302 -3.97 8.95 19.07
N MET A 303 -4.49 9.89 19.87
CA MET A 303 -3.88 11.22 20.03
C MET A 303 -2.48 11.17 20.62
N GLN A 304 -2.20 10.26 21.56
CA GLN A 304 -0.86 10.03 22.08
C GLN A 304 0.09 9.50 20.99
N LYS A 305 -0.37 8.54 20.17
CA LYS A 305 0.41 8.03 19.03
C LYS A 305 0.72 9.12 18.02
N VAL A 306 -0.25 9.98 17.70
CA VAL A 306 -0.06 11.13 16.80
C VAL A 306 0.88 12.17 17.40
N SER A 307 0.73 12.50 18.68
CA SER A 307 1.63 13.44 19.37
C SER A 307 3.07 12.92 19.39
N LYS A 308 3.26 11.61 19.62
CA LYS A 308 4.56 10.95 19.55
C LYS A 308 5.13 11.00 18.12
N LEU A 309 4.31 10.71 17.11
CA LEU A 309 4.70 10.81 15.70
C LEU A 309 5.18 12.24 15.36
N GLN A 310 4.46 13.27 15.78
CA GLN A 310 4.83 14.67 15.54
C GLN A 310 6.13 15.05 16.26
N SER A 311 6.31 14.61 17.51
CA SER A 311 7.55 14.85 18.28
C SER A 311 8.75 14.16 17.63
N ASP A 312 8.61 12.91 17.21
CA ASP A 312 9.66 12.17 16.53
C ASP A 312 9.96 12.79 15.15
N ALA A 313 8.93 13.23 14.43
CA ALA A 313 9.09 13.92 13.15
C ALA A 313 9.81 15.26 13.29
N GLU A 314 9.57 16.02 14.36
CA GLU A 314 10.30 17.25 14.67
C GLU A 314 11.79 16.98 14.93
N ARG A 315 12.14 15.91 15.65
CA ARG A 315 13.55 15.50 15.82
C ARG A 315 14.18 15.07 14.50
N ALA A 316 13.46 14.32 13.68
CA ALA A 316 13.93 13.93 12.36
C ALA A 316 14.15 15.16 11.46
N PHE A 317 13.22 16.12 11.46
CA PHE A 317 13.30 17.38 10.73
C PHE A 317 14.55 18.19 11.11
N LYS A 318 14.79 18.39 12.41
CA LYS A 318 16.00 19.08 12.92
C LYS A 318 17.30 18.38 12.52
N GLY A 319 17.25 17.07 12.29
CA GLY A 319 18.40 16.31 11.81
C GLY A 319 18.81 16.62 10.37
N PHE A 320 18.07 17.49 9.66
CA PHE A 320 18.34 18.01 8.30
C PHE A 320 18.59 19.53 8.29
N GLU A 321 18.84 20.14 9.45
CA GLU A 321 19.33 21.52 9.60
C GLU A 321 20.84 21.51 9.82
#